data_AF-A0A968T2W3-F1
#
_entry.id   AF-A0A968T2W3-F1
#
_cell.length_a   1.000
_cell.length_b   1.000
_cell.length_c   1.000
_cell.angle_alpha   90.00
_cell.angle_beta   90.00
_cell.angle_gamma   90.00
#
_symmetry.space_group_name_H-M   'P 1'
#
loop_
_entity.id
_entity.type
_entity.pdbx_description
1 polymer ?
#
loop_
_entity_poly.entity_id
_entity_poly.type
_entity_poly.pdbx_seq_one_letter_code
_entity_poly.pdbx_strand_id
1 'polypeptide(L)'
;MELKIQNYTDPLIIHDFSSVFTGYPFRENAFFKSDDASLAKIWETGWRTARLCAFDTYMDCPYYEQLQYVGDTRVQALMSLYVSGDDRLMKNAIDQFADSRISEGLTQSRYPNIHRQIIPPFSLFWTMMVHDYWMHRQDDAFIKQHLKGMLDVLEWHKNKIDPKTGMLGALPYWNFVDWPKEWPWVGYDEDSGLPKGSRNGNSAIHTLQFAYATDKVIEIFDAFGMKTEAAKYKKVSESLKQSTYRMCWDNNKRMMDKYAR
;
A
#
# COMPACT_ATOMS: atom_id res chain seq x y z
N MET A 1 5.21 -12.97 -26.14
CA MET A 1 4.53 -14.10 -26.78
C MET A 1 5.51 -14.75 -27.74
N GLU A 2 5.66 -16.07 -27.68
CA GLU A 2 6.60 -16.80 -28.52
C GLU A 2 5.81 -17.81 -29.38
N LEU A 3 5.93 -17.71 -30.70
CA LEU A 3 5.37 -18.68 -31.64
C LEU A 3 6.51 -19.52 -32.21
N LYS A 4 6.62 -20.77 -31.78
CA LYS A 4 7.59 -21.75 -32.33
C LYS A 4 6.90 -22.60 -33.39
N ILE A 5 7.43 -22.55 -34.60
CA ILE A 5 7.02 -23.42 -35.71
C ILE A 5 8.20 -24.35 -36.02
N GLN A 6 7.97 -25.66 -36.00
CA GLN A 6 9.01 -26.67 -36.20
C GLN A 6 8.51 -27.76 -37.15
N ASN A 7 9.45 -28.43 -37.83
CA ASN A 7 9.21 -29.62 -38.66
C ASN A 7 8.19 -29.44 -39.81
N TYR A 8 8.26 -28.33 -40.55
CA TYR A 8 7.47 -28.12 -41.77
C TYR A 8 8.33 -28.32 -43.02
N THR A 9 7.86 -29.14 -43.97
CA THR A 9 8.51 -29.40 -45.26
C THR A 9 7.95 -28.55 -46.39
N ASP A 10 6.72 -28.06 -46.24
CA ASP A 10 6.01 -27.23 -47.21
C ASP A 10 6.01 -25.75 -46.81
N PRO A 11 5.77 -24.80 -47.73
CA PRO A 11 5.67 -23.38 -47.40
C PRO A 11 4.55 -23.08 -46.39
N LEU A 12 4.90 -22.43 -45.28
CA LEU A 12 3.94 -21.91 -44.29
C LEU A 12 3.75 -20.41 -44.47
N ILE A 13 2.49 -19.98 -44.54
CA ILE A 13 2.10 -18.56 -44.60
C ILE A 13 1.29 -18.23 -43.36
N ILE A 14 1.77 -17.28 -42.55
CA ILE A 14 1.01 -16.72 -41.43
C ILE A 14 0.21 -15.53 -41.98
N HIS A 15 -1.11 -15.67 -42.05
CA HIS A 15 -1.99 -14.61 -42.55
C HIS A 15 -2.28 -13.52 -41.52
N ASP A 16 -2.40 -13.90 -40.24
CA ASP A 16 -2.64 -12.97 -39.14
C ASP A 16 -2.01 -13.49 -37.84
N PHE A 17 -1.61 -12.56 -36.98
CA PHE A 17 -1.14 -12.82 -35.63
C PHE A 17 -1.37 -11.58 -34.77
N SER A 18 -2.44 -11.61 -33.98
CA SER A 18 -2.92 -10.46 -33.21
C SER A 18 -3.11 -10.80 -31.73
N SER A 19 -3.13 -9.77 -30.89
CA SER A 19 -3.48 -9.87 -29.47
C SER A 19 -4.61 -8.90 -29.15
N VAL A 20 -5.49 -9.31 -28.22
CA VAL A 20 -6.58 -8.49 -27.74
C VAL A 20 -6.21 -7.95 -26.36
N PHE A 21 -6.26 -6.62 -26.22
CA PHE A 21 -6.11 -5.99 -24.91
C PHE A 21 -7.43 -6.07 -24.15
N THR A 22 -7.35 -6.53 -22.90
CA THR A 22 -8.45 -6.55 -21.93
C THR A 22 -7.95 -5.93 -20.63
N GLY A 23 -8.81 -5.17 -19.95
CA GLY A 23 -8.54 -4.55 -18.67
C GLY A 23 -9.72 -3.67 -18.24
N TYR A 24 -9.62 -3.10 -17.05
CA TYR A 24 -10.58 -2.10 -16.57
C TYR A 24 -10.65 -0.94 -17.57
N PRO A 25 -11.84 -0.40 -17.88
CA PRO A 25 -12.02 0.54 -18.99
C PRO A 25 -11.63 1.98 -18.62
N PHE A 26 -10.43 2.17 -18.06
CA PHE A 26 -9.88 3.49 -17.81
C PHE A 26 -9.76 4.32 -19.10
N ARG A 27 -10.14 5.59 -19.01
CA ARG A 27 -9.89 6.61 -20.05
C ARG A 27 -8.72 7.49 -19.63
N GLU A 28 -7.83 7.82 -20.56
CA GLU A 28 -6.73 8.76 -20.31
C GLU A 28 -7.24 10.19 -20.48
N ASN A 29 -7.78 10.76 -19.40
CA ASN A 29 -8.38 12.10 -19.42
C ASN A 29 -7.35 13.20 -19.13
N ALA A 30 -6.25 12.87 -18.44
CA ALA A 30 -5.12 13.76 -18.19
C ALA A 30 -3.82 13.17 -18.74
N PHE A 31 -2.88 14.03 -19.10
CA PHE A 31 -1.56 13.65 -19.59
C PHE A 31 -0.47 14.55 -19.02
N PHE A 32 0.77 14.06 -19.02
CA PHE A 32 1.95 14.83 -18.64
C PHE A 32 2.82 15.10 -19.87
N LYS A 33 3.36 16.33 -19.98
CA LYS A 33 4.34 16.70 -21.00
C LYS A 33 5.44 17.54 -20.37
N SER A 34 6.67 17.32 -20.84
CA SER A 34 7.87 18.05 -20.43
C SER A 34 8.76 18.30 -21.65
N ASP A 35 9.64 19.29 -21.55
CA ASP A 35 10.70 19.53 -22.53
C ASP A 35 11.83 18.48 -22.44
N ASP A 36 11.90 17.74 -21.32
CA ASP A 36 12.74 16.55 -21.20
C ASP A 36 12.03 15.36 -21.88
N ALA A 37 12.52 15.01 -23.07
CA ALA A 37 11.97 13.91 -23.89
C ALA A 37 12.05 12.53 -23.21
N SER A 38 12.95 12.33 -22.22
CA SER A 38 13.03 11.06 -21.49
C SER A 38 11.79 10.77 -20.66
N LEU A 39 11.09 11.83 -20.20
CA LEU A 39 9.90 11.70 -19.36
C LEU A 39 8.67 11.23 -20.13
N ALA A 40 8.61 11.44 -21.45
CA ALA A 40 7.52 10.95 -22.29
C ALA A 40 7.44 9.41 -22.26
N LYS A 41 8.59 8.74 -22.30
CA LYS A 41 8.65 7.27 -22.22
C LYS A 41 8.29 6.75 -20.82
N ILE A 42 8.64 7.50 -19.78
CA ILE A 42 8.24 7.19 -18.40
C ILE A 42 6.71 7.29 -18.26
N TRP A 43 6.10 8.35 -18.81
CA TRP A 43 4.64 8.50 -18.82
C TRP A 43 3.95 7.35 -19.55
N GLU A 44 4.35 7.08 -20.80
CA GLU A 44 3.75 6.01 -21.61
C GLU A 44 3.87 4.65 -20.91
N THR A 45 5.04 4.33 -20.36
CA THR A 45 5.28 3.08 -19.64
C THR A 45 4.44 3.02 -18.37
N GLY A 46 4.42 4.08 -17.57
CA GLY A 46 3.67 4.14 -16.30
C GLY A 46 2.18 3.96 -16.52
N TRP A 47 1.61 4.68 -17.50
CA TRP A 47 0.19 4.57 -17.81
C TRP A 47 -0.19 3.21 -18.42
N ARG A 48 0.66 2.69 -19.31
CA ARG A 48 0.46 1.33 -19.85
C ARG A 48 0.49 0.28 -18.74
N THR A 49 1.43 0.37 -17.79
CA THR A 49 1.49 -0.53 -16.62
C THR A 49 0.24 -0.43 -15.78
N ALA A 50 -0.21 0.79 -15.44
CA ALA A 50 -1.44 0.98 -14.66
C ALA A 50 -2.67 0.35 -15.32
N ARG A 51 -2.78 0.43 -16.65
CA ARG A 51 -3.87 -0.22 -17.42
C ARG A 51 -3.76 -1.74 -17.49
N LEU A 52 -2.54 -2.29 -17.53
CA LEU A 52 -2.31 -3.73 -17.52
C LEU A 52 -2.56 -4.35 -16.14
N CYS A 53 -2.37 -3.58 -15.07
CA CYS A 53 -2.57 -3.99 -13.69
C CYS A 53 -3.99 -3.72 -13.17
N ALA A 54 -4.97 -3.47 -14.04
CA ALA A 54 -6.35 -3.18 -13.64
C ALA A 54 -7.34 -4.04 -14.43
N PHE A 55 -8.17 -4.79 -13.71
CA PHE A 55 -9.27 -5.61 -14.23
C PHE A 55 -10.49 -5.38 -13.32
N ASP A 56 -11.08 -6.43 -12.75
CA ASP A 56 -12.13 -6.30 -11.73
C ASP A 56 -11.58 -5.74 -10.41
N THR A 57 -10.27 -5.85 -10.21
CA THR A 57 -9.49 -5.28 -9.10
C THR A 57 -8.20 -4.65 -9.64
N TYR A 58 -7.48 -3.92 -8.78
CA TYR A 58 -6.06 -3.66 -9.04
C TYR A 58 -5.26 -4.96 -8.84
N MET A 59 -4.12 -5.09 -9.51
CA MET A 59 -3.23 -6.25 -9.44
C MET A 59 -1.78 -5.79 -9.33
N ASP A 60 -0.98 -6.48 -8.53
CA ASP A 60 0.46 -6.27 -8.42
C ASP A 60 1.15 -6.41 -9.79
N CYS A 61 0.78 -7.43 -10.57
CA CYS A 61 1.31 -7.65 -11.91
C CYS A 61 0.30 -8.36 -12.82
N PRO A 62 0.40 -8.17 -14.15
CA PRO A 62 -0.56 -8.75 -15.10
C PRO A 62 -0.31 -10.25 -15.40
N TYR A 63 0.79 -10.84 -14.91
CA TYR A 63 1.24 -12.16 -15.35
C TYR A 63 1.39 -13.19 -14.22
N TYR A 64 2.16 -12.90 -13.17
CA TYR A 64 2.53 -13.91 -12.19
C TYR A 64 1.45 -14.13 -11.13
N GLU A 65 1.21 -13.13 -10.27
CA GLU A 65 0.36 -13.30 -9.09
C GLU A 65 -1.07 -12.88 -9.36
N GLN A 66 -1.25 -11.74 -10.02
CA GLN A 66 -2.57 -11.15 -10.31
C GLN A 66 -3.38 -10.92 -9.01
N LEU A 67 -2.69 -10.46 -7.96
CA LEU A 67 -3.26 -10.27 -6.62
C LEU A 67 -3.38 -8.78 -6.28
N GLN A 68 -4.51 -8.41 -5.68
CA GLN A 68 -4.77 -7.04 -5.23
C GLN A 68 -4.10 -6.80 -3.86
N TYR A 69 -2.80 -6.51 -3.86
CA TYR A 69 -2.06 -6.13 -2.67
C TYR A 69 -2.32 -4.68 -2.26
N VAL A 70 -2.57 -4.42 -0.97
CA VAL A 70 -2.97 -3.08 -0.50
C VAL A 70 -1.91 -2.01 -0.78
N GLY A 71 -0.62 -2.33 -0.56
CA GLY A 71 0.48 -1.39 -0.78
C GLY A 71 0.56 -0.91 -2.23
N ASP A 72 0.50 -1.85 -3.16
CA ASP A 72 0.49 -1.63 -4.60
C ASP A 72 -0.76 -0.84 -5.01
N THR A 73 -1.92 -1.30 -4.52
CA THR A 73 -3.23 -0.74 -4.85
C THR A 73 -3.33 0.73 -4.46
N ARG A 74 -2.77 1.15 -3.32
CA ARG A 74 -2.77 2.56 -2.91
C ARG A 74 -2.12 3.47 -3.96
N VAL A 75 -0.95 3.07 -4.45
CA VAL A 75 -0.20 3.85 -5.46
C VAL A 75 -0.94 3.81 -6.80
N GLN A 76 -1.37 2.63 -7.23
CA GLN A 76 -2.11 2.47 -8.49
C GLN A 76 -3.44 3.24 -8.49
N ALA A 77 -4.16 3.25 -7.36
CA ALA A 77 -5.40 3.98 -7.20
C ALA A 77 -5.18 5.49 -7.40
N LEU A 78 -4.21 6.09 -6.70
CA LEU A 78 -3.86 7.51 -6.89
C LEU A 78 -3.47 7.81 -8.34
N MET A 79 -2.61 6.99 -8.95
CA MET A 79 -2.24 7.18 -10.36
C MET A 79 -3.47 7.15 -11.29
N SER A 80 -4.32 6.14 -11.15
CA SER A 80 -5.55 6.01 -11.96
C SER A 80 -6.52 7.16 -11.72
N LEU A 81 -6.60 7.68 -10.50
CA LEU A 81 -7.50 8.77 -10.14
C LEU A 81 -7.06 10.10 -10.76
N TYR A 82 -5.76 10.40 -10.78
CA TYR A 82 -5.22 11.60 -11.40
C TYR A 82 -5.32 11.56 -12.94
N VAL A 83 -5.17 10.37 -13.55
CA VAL A 83 -5.17 10.23 -15.01
C VAL A 83 -6.58 10.09 -15.58
N SER A 84 -7.39 9.21 -14.99
CA SER A 84 -8.72 8.89 -15.52
C SER A 84 -9.84 9.64 -14.83
N GLY A 85 -9.66 10.05 -13.57
CA GLY A 85 -10.75 10.55 -12.74
C GLY A 85 -11.77 9.49 -12.34
N ASP A 86 -11.64 8.23 -12.78
CA ASP A 86 -12.53 7.14 -12.41
C ASP A 86 -12.16 6.60 -11.03
N ASP A 87 -13.07 6.73 -10.09
CA ASP A 87 -12.87 6.37 -8.68
C ASP A 87 -13.53 5.04 -8.30
N ARG A 88 -14.26 4.40 -9.23
CA ARG A 88 -15.06 3.21 -8.94
C ARG A 88 -14.19 2.02 -8.55
N LEU A 89 -13.05 1.83 -9.22
CA LEU A 89 -12.11 0.74 -8.90
C LEU A 89 -11.42 0.97 -7.54
N MET A 90 -11.06 2.23 -7.22
CA MET A 90 -10.50 2.60 -5.91
C MET A 90 -11.52 2.36 -4.80
N LYS A 91 -12.77 2.77 -5.00
CA LYS A 91 -13.88 2.57 -4.05
C LYS A 91 -14.11 1.08 -3.79
N ASN A 92 -14.18 0.28 -4.85
CA ASN A 92 -14.29 -1.18 -4.76
C ASN A 92 -13.11 -1.80 -3.99
N ALA A 93 -11.88 -1.36 -4.24
CA ALA A 93 -10.71 -1.86 -3.51
C ALA A 93 -10.77 -1.54 -2.01
N ILE A 94 -11.16 -0.32 -1.64
CA ILE A 94 -11.31 0.09 -0.23
C ILE A 94 -12.33 -0.77 0.50
N ASP A 95 -13.49 -1.03 -0.12
CA ASP A 95 -14.53 -1.91 0.42
C ASP A 95 -14.03 -3.35 0.57
N GLN A 96 -13.44 -3.91 -0.48
CA GLN A 96 -12.90 -5.27 -0.46
C GLN A 96 -11.85 -5.45 0.65
N PHE A 97 -10.95 -4.50 0.84
CA PHE A 97 -10.01 -4.55 1.95
C PHE A 97 -10.69 -4.41 3.31
N ALA A 98 -11.73 -3.57 3.44
CA ALA A 98 -12.51 -3.44 4.66
C ALA A 98 -13.25 -4.74 5.03
N ASP A 99 -13.75 -5.47 4.04
CA ASP A 99 -14.41 -6.78 4.17
C ASP A 99 -13.44 -7.89 4.55
N SER A 100 -12.16 -7.73 4.20
CA SER A 100 -11.11 -8.70 4.50
C SER A 100 -10.69 -8.73 5.97
N ARG A 101 -11.18 -7.77 6.79
CA ARG A 101 -10.70 -7.57 8.17
C ARG A 101 -10.89 -8.80 9.04
N ILE A 102 -9.85 -9.12 9.81
CA ILE A 102 -9.89 -10.19 10.82
C ILE A 102 -10.43 -9.68 12.16
N SER A 103 -10.71 -10.59 13.08
CA SER A 103 -11.23 -10.27 14.43
C SER A 103 -10.32 -9.34 15.24
N GLU A 104 -9.03 -9.30 14.93
CA GLU A 104 -8.07 -8.37 15.54
C GLU A 104 -8.14 -6.95 14.98
N GLY A 105 -8.88 -6.72 13.89
CA GLY A 105 -9.07 -5.42 13.26
C GLY A 105 -8.21 -5.14 12.02
N LEU A 106 -7.15 -5.93 11.80
CA LEU A 106 -6.29 -5.80 10.61
C LEU A 106 -6.98 -6.30 9.33
N THR A 107 -6.67 -5.67 8.20
CA THR A 107 -7.02 -6.15 6.86
C THR A 107 -6.09 -7.28 6.43
N GLN A 108 -6.51 -8.10 5.47
CA GLN A 108 -5.58 -8.95 4.75
C GLN A 108 -4.64 -8.10 3.87
N SER A 109 -3.43 -8.61 3.62
CA SER A 109 -2.44 -7.93 2.77
C SER A 109 -2.86 -7.90 1.31
N ARG A 110 -3.61 -8.92 0.88
CA ARG A 110 -4.18 -9.07 -0.45
C ARG A 110 -5.58 -9.65 -0.35
N TYR A 111 -6.53 -9.05 -1.05
CA TYR A 111 -7.93 -9.51 -1.03
C TYR A 111 -8.65 -9.05 -2.30
N PRO A 112 -9.55 -9.86 -2.89
CA PRO A 112 -10.00 -11.18 -2.45
C PRO A 112 -8.94 -12.27 -2.60
N ASN A 113 -8.82 -13.15 -1.60
CA ASN A 113 -7.95 -14.33 -1.68
C ASN A 113 -8.45 -15.42 -0.72
N ILE A 114 -8.27 -16.69 -1.09
CA ILE A 114 -8.61 -17.85 -0.25
C ILE A 114 -7.60 -18.07 0.87
N HIS A 115 -6.35 -17.65 0.67
CA HIS A 115 -5.26 -17.79 1.61
C HIS A 115 -5.09 -16.49 2.38
N ARG A 116 -5.41 -16.57 3.68
CA ARG A 116 -5.19 -15.45 4.59
C ARG A 116 -3.71 -15.14 4.71
N GLN A 117 -3.35 -13.89 4.42
CA GLN A 117 -2.03 -13.33 4.67
C GLN A 117 -2.21 -11.94 5.28
N ILE A 118 -1.44 -11.62 6.32
CA ILE A 118 -1.50 -10.35 7.04
C ILE A 118 -0.13 -9.68 6.94
N ILE A 119 -0.13 -8.42 6.48
CA ILE A 119 1.03 -7.52 6.55
C ILE A 119 0.56 -6.30 7.35
N PRO A 120 0.92 -6.12 8.63
CA PRO A 120 0.39 -5.03 9.45
C PRO A 120 0.58 -3.64 8.84
N PRO A 121 1.74 -3.31 8.22
CA PRO A 121 1.90 -2.05 7.48
C PRO A 121 0.87 -1.84 6.35
N PHE A 122 0.35 -2.91 5.74
CA PHE A 122 -0.64 -2.80 4.67
C PHE A 122 -2.01 -2.41 5.19
N SER A 123 -2.37 -2.78 6.43
CA SER A 123 -3.58 -2.24 7.05
C SER A 123 -3.47 -0.74 7.32
N LEU A 124 -2.28 -0.22 7.63
CA LEU A 124 -2.03 1.23 7.69
C LEU A 124 -2.13 1.89 6.31
N PHE A 125 -1.69 1.20 5.26
CA PHE A 125 -1.86 1.68 3.88
C PHE A 125 -3.34 1.75 3.48
N TRP A 126 -4.15 0.79 3.91
CA TRP A 126 -5.61 0.84 3.71
C TRP A 126 -6.25 2.06 4.40
N THR A 127 -5.89 2.38 5.65
CA THR A 127 -6.45 3.59 6.30
C THR A 127 -6.04 4.87 5.56
N MET A 128 -4.82 4.90 5.02
CA MET A 128 -4.37 6.01 4.19
C MET A 128 -5.06 6.04 2.83
N MET A 129 -5.43 4.90 2.23
CA MET A 129 -6.26 4.88 1.02
C MET A 129 -7.64 5.51 1.26
N VAL A 130 -8.25 5.27 2.42
CA VAL A 130 -9.51 5.93 2.81
C VAL A 130 -9.32 7.44 2.90
N HIS A 131 -8.21 7.90 3.49
CA HIS A 131 -7.84 9.32 3.51
C HIS A 131 -7.60 9.89 2.11
N ASP A 132 -6.84 9.18 1.28
CA ASP A 132 -6.59 9.58 -0.11
C ASP A 132 -7.92 9.73 -0.87
N TYR A 133 -8.87 8.80 -0.72
CA TYR A 133 -10.19 8.90 -1.34
C TYR A 133 -10.96 10.14 -0.85
N TRP A 134 -11.02 10.36 0.46
CA TRP A 134 -11.70 11.51 1.07
C TRP A 134 -11.14 12.84 0.55
N MET A 135 -9.82 12.95 0.37
CA MET A 135 -9.19 14.17 -0.13
C MET A 135 -9.53 14.49 -1.60
N HIS A 136 -9.92 13.48 -2.38
CA HIS A 136 -10.19 13.65 -3.82
C HIS A 136 -11.68 13.57 -4.17
N ARG A 137 -12.54 13.05 -3.29
CA ARG A 137 -13.95 12.79 -3.57
C ARG A 137 -14.85 13.28 -2.44
N GLN A 138 -15.93 13.96 -2.82
CA GLN A 138 -16.96 14.44 -1.90
C GLN A 138 -18.00 13.35 -1.63
N ASP A 139 -17.57 12.28 -0.97
CA ASP A 139 -18.45 11.14 -0.61
C ASP A 139 -18.29 10.80 0.89
N ASP A 140 -18.75 11.72 1.72
CA ASP A 140 -18.73 11.59 3.18
C ASP A 140 -19.50 10.36 3.67
N ALA A 141 -20.55 9.95 2.95
CA ALA A 141 -21.34 8.77 3.29
C ALA A 141 -20.51 7.50 3.15
N PHE A 142 -19.64 7.42 2.14
CA PHE A 142 -18.68 6.33 2.00
C PHE A 142 -17.63 6.34 3.11
N ILE A 143 -16.99 7.48 3.37
CA ILE A 143 -15.95 7.57 4.42
C ILE A 143 -16.46 7.15 5.79
N LYS A 144 -17.70 7.52 6.14
CA LYS A 144 -18.34 7.15 7.42
C LYS A 144 -18.40 5.65 7.66
N GLN A 145 -18.49 4.84 6.60
CA GLN A 145 -18.57 3.38 6.70
C GLN A 145 -17.26 2.76 7.22
N HIS A 146 -16.12 3.44 7.01
CA HIS A 146 -14.80 2.91 7.36
C HIS A 146 -14.20 3.48 8.65
N LEU A 147 -14.85 4.47 9.30
CA LEU A 147 -14.35 5.12 10.51
C LEU A 147 -13.99 4.11 11.62
N LYS A 148 -14.89 3.15 11.88
CA LYS A 148 -14.65 2.11 12.88
C LYS A 148 -13.47 1.22 12.52
N GLY A 149 -13.30 0.88 11.24
CA GLY A 149 -12.18 0.04 10.81
C GLY A 149 -10.84 0.74 10.87
N MET A 150 -10.78 2.02 10.54
CA MET A 150 -9.57 2.81 10.77
C MET A 150 -9.21 2.85 12.26
N LEU A 151 -10.20 3.03 13.14
CA LEU A 151 -9.98 3.00 14.59
C LEU A 151 -9.42 1.64 15.06
N ASP A 152 -9.95 0.54 14.55
CA ASP A 152 -9.50 -0.81 14.90
C ASP A 152 -8.03 -1.05 14.50
N VAL A 153 -7.64 -0.62 13.29
CA VAL A 153 -6.26 -0.71 12.83
C VAL A 153 -5.33 0.13 13.72
N LEU A 154 -5.72 1.36 14.06
CA LEU A 154 -4.91 2.21 14.93
C LEU A 154 -4.80 1.65 16.36
N GLU A 155 -5.89 1.10 16.91
CA GLU A 155 -5.90 0.56 18.27
C GLU A 155 -5.03 -0.71 18.35
N TRP A 156 -5.09 -1.56 17.33
CA TRP A 156 -4.21 -2.74 17.25
C TRP A 156 -2.74 -2.33 17.29
N HIS A 157 -2.31 -1.36 16.48
CA HIS A 157 -0.91 -0.89 16.44
C HIS A 157 -0.51 -0.18 17.73
N LYS A 158 -1.39 0.67 18.29
CA LYS A 158 -1.16 1.36 19.57
C LYS A 158 -0.88 0.35 20.69
N ASN A 159 -1.58 -0.78 20.70
CA ASN A 159 -1.38 -1.83 21.71
C ASN A 159 -0.07 -2.62 21.52
N LYS A 160 0.71 -2.34 20.47
CA LYS A 160 2.05 -2.88 20.26
C LYS A 160 3.17 -1.90 20.60
N ILE A 161 2.87 -0.71 21.13
CA ILE A 161 3.90 0.23 21.57
C ILE A 161 4.64 -0.34 22.79
N ASP A 162 5.97 -0.43 22.70
CA ASP A 162 6.80 -0.82 23.83
C ASP A 162 6.89 0.34 24.84
N PRO A 163 6.42 0.18 26.08
CA PRO A 163 6.48 1.23 27.09
C PRO A 163 7.91 1.65 27.46
N LYS A 164 8.92 0.82 27.21
CA LYS A 164 10.33 1.13 27.51
C LYS A 164 10.93 2.12 26.52
N THR A 165 10.63 1.95 25.23
CA THR A 165 11.23 2.76 24.17
C THR A 165 10.30 3.86 23.68
N GLY A 166 8.99 3.68 23.82
CA GLY A 166 7.97 4.55 23.24
C GLY A 166 7.81 4.37 21.72
N MET A 167 8.41 3.32 21.15
CA MET A 167 8.32 2.93 19.74
C MET A 167 7.44 1.69 19.58
N LEU A 168 7.14 1.29 18.34
CA LEU A 168 6.52 -0.03 18.12
C LEU A 168 7.47 -1.14 18.58
N GLY A 169 6.94 -2.02 19.44
CA GLY A 169 7.57 -3.25 19.86
C GLY A 169 7.47 -4.34 18.79
N ALA A 170 7.67 -5.58 19.22
CA ALA A 170 7.57 -6.75 18.35
C ALA A 170 6.17 -6.86 17.73
N LEU A 171 6.12 -6.98 16.40
CA LEU A 171 4.88 -7.19 15.66
C LEU A 171 4.76 -8.65 15.22
N PRO A 172 3.59 -9.29 15.38
CA PRO A 172 3.32 -10.59 14.75
C PRO A 172 3.17 -10.43 13.23
N TYR A 173 3.02 -11.56 12.52
CA TYR A 173 2.80 -11.65 11.08
C TYR A 173 3.97 -11.15 10.22
N TRP A 174 3.73 -11.03 8.91
CA TRP A 174 4.70 -10.57 7.94
C TRP A 174 4.86 -9.06 7.94
N ASN A 175 5.94 -8.56 8.55
CA ASN A 175 6.20 -7.12 8.71
C ASN A 175 6.96 -6.51 7.52
N PHE A 176 6.53 -6.84 6.31
CA PHE A 176 7.13 -6.40 5.06
C PHE A 176 7.23 -4.88 4.95
N VAL A 177 8.33 -4.40 4.35
CA VAL A 177 8.51 -2.98 4.01
C VAL A 177 8.95 -2.80 2.57
N ASP A 178 10.02 -3.49 2.15
CA ASP A 178 10.64 -3.30 0.83
C ASP A 178 11.55 -4.48 0.47
N TRP A 179 12.03 -4.53 -0.78
CA TRP A 179 12.97 -5.51 -1.32
C TRP A 179 14.36 -4.95 -1.69
N PRO A 180 15.04 -4.17 -0.82
CA PRO A 180 16.41 -3.77 -1.06
C PRO A 180 17.35 -4.98 -0.89
N LYS A 181 18.60 -4.84 -1.34
CA LYS A 181 19.62 -5.90 -1.20
C LYS A 181 19.82 -6.34 0.25
N GLU A 182 19.61 -5.43 1.20
CA GLU A 182 19.76 -5.69 2.63
C GLU A 182 18.62 -6.52 3.24
N TRP A 183 17.45 -6.59 2.59
CA TRP A 183 16.29 -7.36 3.04
C TRP A 183 15.88 -8.36 1.94
N PRO A 184 16.75 -9.32 1.61
CA PRO A 184 16.55 -10.19 0.47
C PRO A 184 15.36 -11.13 0.67
N TRP A 185 14.92 -11.72 -0.42
CA TRP A 185 14.02 -12.87 -0.37
C TRP A 185 14.76 -14.06 0.23
N VAL A 186 14.24 -14.58 1.35
CA VAL A 186 14.81 -15.73 2.08
C VAL A 186 13.87 -16.94 2.07
N GLY A 187 12.80 -16.88 1.29
CA GLY A 187 11.77 -17.92 1.19
C GLY A 187 10.36 -17.35 1.32
N TYR A 188 9.39 -18.25 1.41
CA TYR A 188 7.98 -17.92 1.63
C TYR A 188 7.64 -17.67 3.11
N ASP A 189 8.66 -17.64 3.97
CA ASP A 189 8.51 -17.30 5.39
C ASP A 189 8.30 -15.79 5.57
N GLU A 190 7.72 -15.42 6.71
CA GLU A 190 7.44 -14.04 7.12
C GLU A 190 8.70 -13.20 7.42
N ASP A 191 9.89 -13.64 6.98
CA ASP A 191 11.20 -13.01 7.19
C ASP A 191 11.72 -12.25 5.97
N SER A 192 11.08 -12.42 4.82
CA SER A 192 11.54 -11.81 3.57
C SER A 192 11.09 -10.34 3.46
N GLY A 193 12.00 -9.43 3.11
CA GLY A 193 11.69 -8.00 2.95
C GLY A 193 11.48 -7.22 4.27
N LEU A 194 12.06 -7.71 5.37
CA LEU A 194 11.92 -7.11 6.71
C LEU A 194 13.12 -6.24 7.10
N PRO A 195 12.90 -5.01 7.61
CA PRO A 195 13.94 -4.26 8.29
C PRO A 195 14.36 -4.90 9.61
N LYS A 196 15.55 -4.55 10.09
CA LYS A 196 15.96 -4.85 11.47
C LYS A 196 14.98 -4.22 12.47
N GLY A 197 14.69 -4.93 13.55
CA GLY A 197 13.74 -4.49 14.57
C GLY A 197 12.27 -4.85 14.28
N SER A 198 11.98 -5.56 13.18
CA SER A 198 10.61 -6.01 12.88
C SER A 198 10.11 -7.06 13.89
N ARG A 199 10.88 -8.13 14.11
CA ARG A 199 10.51 -9.23 15.03
C ARG A 199 10.73 -8.91 16.50
N ASN A 200 11.81 -8.17 16.80
CA ASN A 200 12.22 -7.91 18.17
C ASN A 200 11.79 -6.51 18.66
N GLY A 201 11.10 -5.75 17.82
CA GLY A 201 10.69 -4.37 18.08
C GLY A 201 11.76 -3.32 17.78
N ASN A 202 11.35 -2.06 17.95
CA ASN A 202 12.18 -0.85 17.78
C ASN A 202 12.58 -0.53 16.34
N SER A 203 11.82 -1.01 15.36
CA SER A 203 11.96 -0.60 13.95
C SER A 203 11.52 0.86 13.77
N ALA A 204 12.44 1.70 13.29
CA ALA A 204 12.17 3.11 13.05
C ALA A 204 11.11 3.27 11.94
N ILE A 205 11.25 2.51 10.85
CA ILE A 205 10.36 2.61 9.68
C ILE A 205 8.94 2.17 10.01
N HIS A 206 8.75 1.07 10.75
CA HIS A 206 7.40 0.65 11.17
C HIS A 206 6.75 1.66 12.11
N THR A 207 7.53 2.19 13.06
CA THR A 207 7.02 3.21 13.99
C THR A 207 6.61 4.48 13.26
N LEU A 208 7.40 4.94 12.29
CA LEU A 208 7.10 6.13 11.51
C LEU A 208 5.96 5.91 10.51
N GLN A 209 5.84 4.73 9.91
CA GLN A 209 4.67 4.36 9.09
C GLN A 209 3.39 4.43 9.93
N PHE A 210 3.40 3.91 11.16
CA PHE A 210 2.26 4.03 12.05
C PHE A 210 1.95 5.48 12.43
N ALA A 211 2.96 6.28 12.79
CA ALA A 211 2.77 7.69 13.09
C ALA A 211 2.18 8.46 11.88
N TYR A 212 2.69 8.20 10.68
CA TYR A 212 2.21 8.85 9.46
C TYR A 212 0.76 8.48 9.11
N ALA A 213 0.41 7.19 9.15
CA ALA A 213 -0.96 6.76 8.94
C ALA A 213 -1.90 7.31 10.03
N THR A 214 -1.42 7.39 11.28
CA THR A 214 -2.17 7.99 12.39
C THR A 214 -2.49 9.45 12.12
N ASP A 215 -1.53 10.24 11.63
CA ASP A 215 -1.77 11.65 11.25
C ASP A 215 -2.89 11.78 10.23
N LYS A 216 -2.92 10.91 9.21
CA LYS A 216 -3.95 10.92 8.17
C LYS A 216 -5.32 10.53 8.70
N VAL A 217 -5.39 9.54 9.58
CA VAL A 217 -6.66 9.16 10.21
C VAL A 217 -7.15 10.24 11.19
N ILE A 218 -6.27 10.98 11.86
CA ILE A 218 -6.67 12.11 12.73
C ILE A 218 -7.42 13.17 11.91
N GLU A 219 -6.93 13.53 10.72
CA GLU A 219 -7.60 14.49 9.85
C GLU A 219 -9.05 14.07 9.54
N ILE A 220 -9.27 12.78 9.23
CA ILE A 220 -10.61 12.22 9.05
C ILE A 220 -11.42 12.26 10.36
N PHE A 221 -10.88 11.75 11.47
CA PHE A 221 -11.61 11.72 12.74
C PHE A 221 -12.05 13.12 13.18
N ASP A 222 -11.21 14.12 12.97
CA ASP A 222 -11.58 15.51 13.20
C ASP A 222 -12.70 15.99 12.29
N ALA A 223 -12.65 15.69 10.99
CA ALA A 223 -13.68 16.09 10.03
C ALA A 223 -15.04 15.43 10.32
N PHE A 224 -15.04 14.20 10.83
CA PHE A 224 -16.26 13.40 11.06
C PHE A 224 -16.71 13.36 12.54
N GLY A 225 -16.19 14.27 13.38
CA GLY A 225 -16.69 14.49 14.74
C GLY A 225 -16.16 13.54 15.82
N MET A 226 -15.20 12.66 15.49
CA MET A 226 -14.50 11.76 16.44
C MET A 226 -13.38 12.51 17.19
N LYS A 227 -13.74 13.62 17.85
CA LYS A 227 -12.79 14.57 18.46
C LYS A 227 -11.96 13.96 19.59
N THR A 228 -12.55 13.05 20.37
CA THR A 228 -11.86 12.37 21.47
C THR A 228 -10.79 11.44 20.93
N GLU A 229 -11.10 10.67 19.90
CA GLU A 229 -10.18 9.76 19.22
C GLU A 229 -9.06 10.54 18.53
N ALA A 230 -9.41 11.62 17.80
CA ALA A 230 -8.43 12.51 17.18
C ALA A 230 -7.42 13.06 18.21
N ALA A 231 -7.90 13.58 19.35
CA ALA A 231 -7.03 14.10 20.41
C ALA A 231 -6.16 13.02 21.06
N LYS A 232 -6.71 11.81 21.26
CA LYS A 232 -5.97 10.64 21.78
C LYS A 232 -4.83 10.27 20.82
N TYR A 233 -5.13 10.09 19.54
CA TYR A 233 -4.17 9.63 18.56
C TYR A 233 -3.14 10.69 18.17
N LYS A 234 -3.48 11.99 18.29
CA LYS A 234 -2.50 13.07 18.15
C LYS A 234 -1.35 12.92 19.14
N LYS A 235 -1.67 12.69 20.42
CA LYS A 235 -0.66 12.43 21.46
C LYS A 235 0.17 11.19 21.17
N VAL A 236 -0.46 10.13 20.66
CA VAL A 236 0.24 8.89 20.26
C VAL A 236 1.24 9.18 19.14
N SER A 237 0.80 9.80 18.05
CA SER A 237 1.65 10.14 16.90
C SER A 237 2.84 11.02 17.31
N GLU A 238 2.60 12.08 18.09
CA GLU A 238 3.66 12.97 18.58
C GLU A 238 4.68 12.22 19.45
N SER A 239 4.21 11.36 20.37
CA SER A 239 5.07 10.55 21.23
C SER A 239 5.93 9.56 20.42
N LEU A 240 5.35 8.91 19.41
CA LEU A 240 6.06 7.99 18.52
C LEU A 240 7.17 8.72 17.77
N LYS A 241 6.87 9.87 17.14
CA LYS A 241 7.86 10.66 16.40
C LYS A 241 9.03 11.11 17.30
N GLN A 242 8.73 11.62 18.49
CA GLN A 242 9.74 12.07 19.45
C GLN A 242 10.61 10.90 19.93
N SER A 243 9.99 9.76 20.24
CA SER A 243 10.69 8.57 20.71
C SER A 243 11.57 7.99 19.61
N THR A 244 11.07 7.85 18.38
CA THR A 244 11.88 7.39 17.25
C THR A 244 13.04 8.34 16.98
N TYR A 245 12.83 9.67 17.00
CA TYR A 245 13.93 10.61 16.83
C TYR A 245 15.00 10.44 17.92
N ARG A 246 14.60 10.37 19.19
CA ARG A 246 15.53 10.18 20.32
C ARG A 246 16.32 8.87 20.22
N MET A 247 15.66 7.77 19.83
CA MET A 247 16.26 6.43 19.85
C MET A 247 17.07 6.10 18.59
N CYS A 248 16.75 6.72 17.44
CA CYS A 248 17.31 6.34 16.14
C CYS A 248 18.14 7.44 15.48
N TRP A 249 18.10 8.69 15.92
CA TRP A 249 18.89 9.77 15.28
C TRP A 249 20.39 9.62 15.53
N ASP A 250 21.18 9.56 14.45
CA ASP A 250 22.64 9.54 14.47
C ASP A 250 23.21 10.93 14.16
N ASN A 251 23.76 11.58 15.19
CA ASN A 251 24.38 12.90 15.08
C ASN A 251 25.64 12.89 14.19
N ASN A 252 26.37 11.78 14.13
CA ASN A 252 27.58 11.68 13.31
C ASN A 252 27.21 11.52 11.84
N LYS A 253 26.22 10.67 11.53
CA LYS A 253 25.77 10.44 10.16
C LYS A 253 24.75 11.47 9.65
N ARG A 254 24.19 12.31 10.54
CA ARG A 254 23.09 13.25 10.26
C ARG A 254 21.87 12.56 9.62
N MET A 255 21.56 11.36 10.06
CA MET A 255 20.44 10.56 9.54
C MET A 255 19.84 9.68 10.63
N MET A 256 18.62 9.15 10.38
CA MET A 256 18.04 8.13 11.25
C MET A 256 18.66 6.75 10.94
N ASP A 257 19.07 6.04 11.99
CA ASP A 257 19.33 4.60 11.92
C ASP A 257 18.02 3.83 11.74
N LYS A 258 18.12 2.62 11.17
CA LYS A 258 16.97 1.78 10.81
C LYS A 258 16.20 1.27 12.06
N TYR A 259 16.83 1.27 13.24
CA TYR A 259 16.29 0.77 14.50
C TYR A 259 16.90 1.50 15.71
N ALA A 260 16.29 1.37 16.89
CA ALA A 260 16.82 1.97 18.12
C ALA A 260 18.19 1.40 18.50
N ARG A 261 19.06 2.24 19.08
CA ARG A 261 20.34 1.80 19.68
C ARG A 261 20.15 1.08 21.00
#